data_AF-A0A2T5LFX9-F1
#
_entry.id   AF-A0A2T5LFX9-F1
#
_cell.length_a   1.000
_cell.length_b   1.000
_cell.length_c   1.000
_cell.angle_alpha   90.00
_cell.angle_beta   90.00
_cell.angle_gamma   90.00
#
_symmetry.space_group_name_H-M   'P 1'
#
loop_
_entity.id
_entity.type
_entity.pdbx_description
1 polymer ?
#
loop_
_entity_poly.entity_id
_entity_poly.type
_entity_poly.pdbx_seq_one_letter_code
_entity_poly.pdbx_strand_id
1 'polypeptide(L)' 'MARKIKYAATHFSIAFSMSYAVNQNVALSAIVGIAEPLAFAFGREVARETRNGLQLAPAT' A
#
# COMPACT_ATOMS: atom_id res chain seq x y z
N MET A 1 -0.63 -11.55 12.15
CA MET A 1 -0.08 -10.20 11.86
C MET A 1 1.39 -10.20 11.44
N ALA A 2 2.28 -10.95 12.10
CA ALA A 2 3.71 -10.95 11.82
C ALA A 2 4.11 -11.11 10.33
N ARG A 3 3.42 -11.97 9.57
CA ARG A 3 3.72 -12.19 8.13
C ARG A 3 3.50 -10.95 7.27
N LYS A 4 2.46 -10.17 7.55
CA LYS A 4 2.13 -8.94 6.79
C LYS A 4 3.12 -7.82 7.09
N ILE A 5 3.51 -7.70 8.36
CA ILE A 5 4.53 -6.73 8.79
C ILE A 5 5.88 -7.06 8.15
N LYS A 6 6.29 -8.34 8.15
CA LYS A 6 7.51 -8.79 7.48
C LYS A 6 7.48 -8.48 5.98
N TYR A 7 6.38 -8.79 5.30
CA TYR A 7 6.22 -8.50 3.87
C TYR A 7 6.33 -7.00 3.56
N ALA A 8 5.62 -6.16 4.32
CA ALA A 8 5.66 -4.71 4.14
C ALA A 8 7.05 -4.12 4.44
N ALA A 9 7.72 -4.61 5.49
CA ALA A 9 9.06 -4.18 5.85
C ALA A 9 10.08 -4.54 4.76
N THR A 10 10.06 -5.79 4.26
CA THR A 10 10.97 -6.21 3.18
C THR A 10 10.74 -5.40 1.90
N HIS A 11 9.48 -5.19 1.51
CA HIS A 11 9.16 -4.36 0.35
C HIS A 11 9.67 -2.92 0.52
N PHE A 12 9.37 -2.29 1.67
CA PHE A 12 9.85 -0.94 2.00
C PHE A 12 11.37 -0.86 1.94
N SER A 13 12.09 -1.81 2.55
CA SER A 13 13.55 -1.82 2.54
C SER A 13 14.13 -1.92 1.13
N ILE A 14 13.58 -2.77 0.26
CA ILE A 14 14.07 -2.92 -1.12
C ILE A 14 13.77 -1.67 -1.94
N ALA A 15 12.53 -1.19 -1.94
CA ALA A 15 12.11 0.00 -2.68
C ALA A 15 12.86 1.26 -2.24
N PHE A 16 13.00 1.46 -0.93
CA PHE A 16 13.78 2.56 -0.35
C PHE A 16 15.25 2.45 -0.78
N SER A 17 15.87 1.28 -0.63
CA SER A 17 17.31 1.10 -0.94
C SER A 17 17.60 1.32 -2.42
N MET A 18 16.77 0.80 -3.33
CA MET A 18 16.94 1.01 -4.77
C MET A 18 16.72 2.48 -5.17
N SER A 19 15.68 3.13 -4.65
CA SER A 19 15.44 4.55 -4.92
C SER A 19 16.58 5.42 -4.37
N TYR A 20 17.06 5.11 -3.17
CA TYR A 20 18.13 5.88 -2.53
C TYR A 20 19.46 5.67 -3.24
N ALA A 21 19.78 4.45 -3.68
CA ALA A 21 20.98 4.17 -4.46
C ALA A 21 21.08 5.05 -5.70
N VAL A 22 19.96 5.29 -6.39
CA VAL A 22 19.92 6.09 -7.63
C VAL A 22 19.86 7.59 -7.35
N ASN A 23 19.04 8.04 -6.40
CA ASN A 23 18.75 9.47 -6.22
C ASN A 23 19.55 10.12 -5.09
N GLN A 24 20.13 9.35 -4.18
CA GLN A 24 20.78 9.80 -2.94
C GLN A 24 19.90 10.73 -2.08
N ASN A 25 18.58 10.72 -2.31
CA ASN A 25 17.61 11.58 -1.63
C ASN A 25 16.72 10.73 -0.74
N VAL A 26 16.83 10.96 0.57
CA VAL A 26 16.09 10.21 1.60
C VAL A 26 14.58 10.46 1.51
N ALA A 27 14.15 11.71 1.29
CA ALA A 27 12.74 12.08 1.28
C ALA A 27 12.00 11.42 0.11
N LEU A 28 12.57 11.50 -1.09
CA LEU A 28 12.00 10.85 -2.27
C LEU A 28 11.95 9.32 -2.10
N SER A 29 13.01 8.73 -1.58
CA SER A 29 13.10 7.28 -1.40
C SER A 29 12.14 6.75 -0.34
N ALA A 30 11.89 7.54 0.71
CA ALA A 30 10.86 7.23 1.69
C ALA A 30 9.48 7.22 1.04
N ILE A 31 9.10 8.28 0.31
CA ILE A 31 7.80 8.37 -0.39
C ILE A 31 7.59 7.18 -1.33
N VAL A 32 8.61 6.83 -2.11
CA VAL A 32 8.55 5.66 -3.02
C VAL A 32 8.30 4.36 -2.24
N GLY A 33 8.99 4.14 -1.12
CA GLY A 33 8.83 2.93 -0.32
C GLY A 33 7.45 2.77 0.34
N ILE A 34 6.69 3.85 0.55
CA ILE A 34 5.35 3.83 1.16
C ILE A 34 4.20 4.05 0.18
N ALA A 35 4.47 4.50 -1.05
CA ALA A 35 3.43 4.78 -2.04
C ALA A 35 2.58 3.55 -2.38
N GLU A 36 3.20 2.40 -2.62
CA GLU A 36 2.49 1.15 -2.94
C GLU A 36 1.62 0.64 -1.77
N PRO A 37 2.12 0.53 -0.52
CA PRO A 37 1.27 0.09 0.60
C PRO A 37 0.14 1.08 0.91
N LEU A 38 0.34 2.40 0.69
CA LEU A 38 -0.74 3.39 0.78
C LEU A 38 -1.81 3.18 -0.28
N ALA A 39 -1.41 3.03 -1.54
CA ALA A 39 -2.35 2.76 -2.64
C ALA A 39 -3.13 1.45 -2.42
N PHE A 40 -2.46 0.41 -1.93
CA PHE A 40 -3.10 -0.86 -1.61
C PHE A 40 -4.09 -0.75 -0.43
N ALA A 41 -3.73 -0.04 0.62
CA ALA A 41 -4.61 0.18 1.77
C ALA A 41 -5.85 0.99 1.37
N PHE A 42 -5.65 2.10 0.66
CA PHE A 42 -6.72 2.98 0.21
C PHE A 42 -7.64 2.30 -0.82
N GLY A 43 -7.06 1.62 -1.82
CA GLY A 43 -7.84 0.88 -2.81
C GLY A 43 -8.69 -0.24 -2.18
N ARG A 44 -8.20 -0.88 -1.11
CA ARG A 44 -8.98 -1.86 -0.34
C ARG A 44 -10.15 -1.23 0.42
N GLU A 45 -10.00 -0.01 0.89
CA GLU A 45 -11.07 0.73 1.55
C GLU A 45 -12.15 1.12 0.53
N VAL A 46 -11.76 1.72 -0.59
CA VAL A 46 -12.68 2.06 -1.69
C VAL A 46 -13.40 0.83 -2.26
N ALA A 47 -12.67 -0.28 -2.47
CA ALA A 47 -13.27 -1.52 -2.94
C ALA A 47 -14.22 -2.16 -1.91
N ARG A 48 -13.95 -1.98 -0.61
CA ARG A 48 -14.85 -2.43 0.47
C ARG A 48 -16.12 -1.60 0.51
N GLU A 49 -16.00 -0.28 0.42
CA GLU A 49 -17.12 0.66 0.35
C GLU A 49 -18.07 0.28 -0.79
N THR A 50 -17.51 0.05 -1.99
CA THR A 50 -18.27 -0.35 -3.19
C THR A 50 -18.97 -1.71 -3.01
N ARG A 51 -18.30 -2.70 -2.41
CA ARG A 51 -18.90 -4.03 -2.15
C ARG A 51 -20.00 -3.99 -1.10
N ASN A 52 -19.90 -3.12 -0.10
CA ASN A 52 -20.94 -2.96 0.92
C ASN A 52 -22.15 -2.21 0.35
N GLY A 53 -21.94 -1.21 -0.52
CA GLY A 53 -23.03 -0.53 -1.24
C GLY A 53 -23.83 -1.46 -2.17
N LEU A 54 -23.18 -2.43 -2.81
CA LEU A 54 -23.86 -3.45 -3.64
C LEU A 54 -24.68 -4.47 -2.83
N GLN A 55 -24.36 -4.69 -1.56
CA GLN A 55 -25.13 -5.61 -0.68
C GLN A 55 -26.42 -4.98 -0.13
N LEU A 56 -26.64 -3.68 -0.34
CA LEU A 56 -27.84 -2.96 0.13
C LEU A 56 -29.00 -2.95 -0.89
N ALA A 57 -28.86 -3.58 -2.05
CA ALA A 57 -29.97 -3.83 -2.96
C ALA A 57 -30.53 -5.25 -2.69
N PRO A 58 -31.48 -5.44 -1.75
CA PRO A 58 -32.23 -6.67 -1.71
C PRO A 58 -32.95 -6.81 -3.05
N ALA A 59 -32.73 -7.93 -3.73
CA ALA A 59 -33.59 -8.35 -4.84
C ALA A 59 -35.01 -8.46 -4.27
N THR A 60 -35.83 -7.44 -4.58
CA THR A 60 -37.27 -7.44 -4.30
C THR A 60 -37.98 -8.25 -5.36
#